data_AF-A0AAP6JGP4-F1
#
_entry.id   AF-A0AAP6JGP4-F1
#
_cell.length_a   1.000
_cell.length_b   1.000
_cell.length_c   1.000
_cell.angle_alpha   90.00
_cell.angle_beta   90.00
_cell.angle_gamma   90.00
#
_symmetry.space_group_name_H-M   'P 1'
#
loop_
_entity.id
_entity.type
_entity.pdbx_description
1 polymer ?
#
loop_
_entity_poly.entity_id
_entity_poly.type
_entity_poly.pdbx_seq_one_letter_code
_entity_poly.pdbx_strand_id
1 'polypeptide(L)'
;MAEELTLETLHSAVSGDAAAFRCRRRLQPAGGEGDKVFPPTFAGAVYAIEQRRVAGREEPVTCVLLDSVQSQANRMELALQEAMYTNRISLPLIEVDFSEHGPTGEVEADEKAGRLIDDVGKVTSLQVPHRLADAILRDSELNGTPFRQSDTGKALNTANLTNATPLFELCPTALIFGMWDSTGPKGGLGPKFERAMVSEIVGIGAEYENDYRARGVRRDPLEISKNVPVMRSEDKSLRKVAEGNEKGAVRPSEINHSSVPFDSDNSGVTVEYAEQTTTLSLICLRRLRFPVNGSASVKADEAAQTVLAALGLCAATLAFESGLGLRSRSLLWPDGPMIWELLERPGDAPREFHLTGEHAAKLLEQAVDAAERANLPWPKDPITLTPSKELLNLVRKSQLQMKQEGPEE
;
A
#
# COMPACT_ATOMS: atom_id res chain seq x y z
N MET A 1 -8.70 -23.23 22.17
CA MET A 1 -7.42 -23.11 21.42
C MET A 1 -7.80 -22.89 19.97
N ALA A 2 -7.16 -21.95 19.28
CA ALA A 2 -7.46 -21.66 17.90
C ALA A 2 -7.16 -22.87 17.00
N GLU A 3 -8.06 -23.14 16.06
CA GLU A 3 -7.96 -24.22 15.08
C GLU A 3 -7.06 -23.79 13.91
N GLU A 4 -6.61 -24.76 13.12
CA GLU A 4 -5.98 -24.47 11.83
C GLU A 4 -7.07 -24.32 10.75
N LEU A 5 -7.01 -23.28 9.92
CA LEU A 5 -8.05 -22.99 8.93
C LEU A 5 -7.91 -23.87 7.68
N THR A 6 -8.88 -24.76 7.42
CA THR A 6 -8.87 -25.63 6.23
C THR A 6 -9.60 -25.02 5.03
N LEU A 7 -9.30 -25.51 3.81
CA LEU A 7 -10.04 -25.13 2.60
C LEU A 7 -11.53 -25.43 2.71
N GLU A 8 -11.89 -26.58 3.29
CA GLU A 8 -13.29 -26.95 3.50
C GLU A 8 -14.00 -25.93 4.41
N THR A 9 -13.36 -25.56 5.53
CA THR A 9 -13.92 -24.55 6.45
C THR A 9 -14.06 -23.19 5.76
N LEU A 10 -13.05 -22.76 4.99
CA LEU A 10 -13.08 -21.50 4.26
C LEU A 10 -14.19 -21.49 3.20
N HIS A 11 -14.29 -22.56 2.41
CA HIS A 11 -15.33 -22.72 1.40
C HIS A 11 -16.73 -22.69 2.03
N SER A 12 -16.95 -23.43 3.12
CA SER A 12 -18.22 -23.43 3.86
C SER A 12 -18.55 -22.06 4.45
N ALA A 13 -17.57 -21.32 4.96
CA ALA A 13 -17.77 -19.96 5.44
C ALA A 13 -18.19 -19.01 4.32
N VAL A 14 -17.58 -19.14 3.13
CA VAL A 14 -17.87 -18.33 1.95
C VAL A 14 -19.26 -18.62 1.40
N SER A 15 -19.60 -19.90 1.17
CA SER A 15 -20.87 -20.32 0.57
C SER A 15 -22.05 -20.32 1.55
N GLY A 16 -21.77 -20.36 2.86
CA GLY A 16 -22.77 -20.32 3.92
C GLY A 16 -23.12 -18.91 4.40
N ASP A 17 -23.58 -18.84 5.65
CA ASP A 17 -24.15 -17.63 6.25
C ASP A 17 -23.13 -16.76 6.99
N ALA A 18 -21.85 -17.15 7.03
CA ALA A 18 -20.86 -16.41 7.78
C ALA A 18 -20.67 -14.99 7.25
N ALA A 19 -20.62 -14.01 8.15
CA ALA A 19 -20.59 -12.60 7.79
C ALA A 19 -19.19 -12.14 7.39
N ALA A 20 -18.19 -12.49 8.20
CA ALA A 20 -16.82 -12.04 8.03
C ALA A 20 -15.81 -12.91 8.79
N PHE A 21 -14.55 -12.86 8.35
CA PHE A 21 -13.42 -13.08 9.25
C PHE A 21 -13.02 -11.76 9.90
N ARG A 22 -12.70 -11.77 11.19
CA ARG A 22 -12.25 -10.62 11.97
C ARG A 22 -10.95 -10.95 12.69
N CYS A 23 -10.04 -10.00 12.75
CA CYS A 23 -8.86 -10.05 13.61
C CYS A 23 -8.76 -8.71 14.34
N ARG A 24 -8.68 -8.74 15.67
CA ARG A 24 -8.43 -7.56 16.51
C ARG A 24 -7.21 -7.83 17.35
N ARG A 25 -6.26 -6.89 17.35
CA ARG A 25 -4.99 -7.05 18.05
C ARG A 25 -4.60 -5.78 18.75
N ARG A 26 -4.05 -5.95 19.94
CA ARG A 26 -3.37 -4.91 20.66
C ARG A 26 -1.87 -4.96 20.32
N LEU A 27 -1.30 -3.79 20.14
CA LEU A 27 0.07 -3.56 19.74
C LEU A 27 0.68 -2.53 20.70
N GLN A 28 1.97 -2.64 20.96
CA GLN A 28 2.75 -1.67 21.72
C GLN A 28 3.88 -1.09 20.86
N PRO A 29 4.38 0.11 21.17
CA PRO A 29 5.64 0.57 20.58
C PRO A 29 6.75 -0.45 20.83
N ALA A 30 7.61 -0.69 19.85
CA ALA A 30 8.69 -1.66 20.00
C ALA A 30 9.75 -1.26 21.04
N GLY A 31 9.84 0.02 21.39
CA GLY A 31 10.66 0.49 22.52
C GLY A 31 10.07 0.20 23.90
N GLY A 32 8.85 -0.34 23.96
CA GLY A 32 8.12 -0.65 25.18
C GLY A 32 6.91 0.25 25.42
N GLU A 33 6.11 -0.08 26.43
CA GLU A 33 4.94 0.72 26.81
C GLU A 33 5.36 2.14 27.22
N GLY A 34 4.62 3.13 26.74
CA GLY A 34 4.91 4.54 26.99
C GLY A 34 6.02 5.15 26.11
N ASP A 35 6.66 4.38 25.22
CA ASP A 35 7.54 4.96 24.20
C ASP A 35 6.73 5.75 23.17
N LYS A 36 7.38 6.75 22.56
CA LYS A 36 6.72 7.63 21.59
C LYS A 36 6.56 6.92 20.24
N VAL A 37 5.41 7.13 19.63
CA VAL A 37 5.15 6.81 18.22
C VAL A 37 4.94 8.08 17.41
N PHE A 38 5.27 8.03 16.12
CA PHE A 38 5.12 9.14 15.19
C PHE A 38 4.04 8.83 14.14
N PRO A 39 2.80 9.32 14.33
CA PRO A 39 1.70 9.14 13.39
C PRO A 39 1.99 9.74 12.00
N PRO A 40 1.21 9.36 10.96
CA PRO A 40 1.25 10.06 9.67
C PRO A 40 0.80 11.51 9.85
N THR A 41 1.36 12.38 9.02
CA THR A 41 0.89 13.75 8.85
C THR A 41 0.01 13.85 7.62
N PHE A 42 -1.12 14.54 7.74
CA PHE A 42 -2.06 14.81 6.65
C PHE A 42 -1.92 16.24 6.13
N ALA A 43 -2.75 16.63 5.15
CA ALA A 43 -2.76 17.99 4.61
C ALA A 43 -2.78 19.03 5.75
N GLY A 44 -1.85 19.99 5.68
CA GLY A 44 -1.58 20.94 6.78
C GLY A 44 -0.56 20.44 7.81
N ALA A 45 0.16 19.34 7.56
CA ALA A 45 1.12 18.70 8.46
C ALA A 45 0.50 18.23 9.81
N VAL A 46 -0.79 17.93 9.74
CA VAL A 46 -1.74 17.40 10.74
C VAL A 46 -1.55 15.99 11.29
N TYR A 47 -1.49 15.71 12.59
CA TYR A 47 -1.93 14.39 13.08
C TYR A 47 -3.45 14.24 12.97
N ALA A 48 -3.93 13.06 12.57
CA ALA A 48 -5.36 12.74 12.57
C ALA A 48 -5.79 12.29 13.97
N ILE A 49 -6.17 13.27 14.80
CA ILE A 49 -6.67 13.09 16.16
C ILE A 49 -8.21 13.04 16.14
N GLU A 50 -8.80 12.11 16.88
CA GLU A 50 -10.25 11.99 16.99
C GLU A 50 -10.68 11.37 18.34
N GLN A 51 -11.96 11.51 18.68
CA GLN A 51 -12.55 10.90 19.87
C GLN A 51 -13.27 9.60 19.48
N ARG A 52 -12.84 8.46 20.03
CA ARG A 52 -13.48 7.16 19.77
C ARG A 52 -14.12 6.57 21.02
N ARG A 53 -15.26 5.89 20.85
CA ARG A 53 -15.84 5.04 21.90
C ARG A 53 -15.04 3.73 21.95
N VAL A 54 -14.50 3.40 23.11
CA VAL A 54 -13.73 2.18 23.34
C VAL A 54 -14.47 1.31 24.36
N ALA A 55 -14.55 0.01 24.09
CA ALA A 55 -15.25 -0.93 24.97
C ALA A 55 -14.66 -0.89 26.39
N GLY A 56 -15.55 -0.81 27.39
CA GLY A 56 -15.14 -0.71 28.79
C GLY A 56 -14.74 0.68 29.27
N ARG A 57 -14.79 1.72 28.41
CA ARG A 57 -14.62 3.12 28.80
C ARG A 57 -15.98 3.83 28.83
N GLU A 58 -16.22 4.61 29.89
CA GLU A 58 -17.47 5.37 30.03
C GLU A 58 -17.55 6.52 29.02
N GLU A 59 -16.44 7.25 28.84
CA GLU A 59 -16.34 8.38 27.92
C GLU A 59 -15.53 8.05 26.66
N PRO A 60 -15.73 8.79 25.55
CA PRO A 60 -14.83 8.71 24.41
C PRO A 60 -13.39 9.01 24.83
N VAL A 61 -12.44 8.35 24.17
CA VAL A 61 -11.01 8.52 24.42
C VAL A 61 -10.34 9.14 23.20
N THR A 62 -9.36 10.02 23.47
CA THR A 62 -8.51 10.61 22.43
C THR A 62 -7.74 9.49 21.74
N CYS A 63 -7.84 9.46 20.42
CA CYS A 63 -7.18 8.48 19.57
C CYS A 63 -6.42 9.19 18.46
N VAL A 64 -5.43 8.50 17.91
CA VAL A 64 -4.69 8.97 16.73
C VAL A 64 -4.60 7.87 15.68
N LEU A 65 -4.83 8.22 14.42
CA LEU A 65 -4.65 7.27 13.32
C LEU A 65 -3.16 6.97 13.14
N LEU A 66 -2.75 5.71 13.28
CA LEU A 66 -1.37 5.29 13.06
C LEU A 66 -1.16 4.70 11.67
N ASP A 67 -2.16 3.99 11.15
CA ASP A 67 -2.16 3.49 9.77
C ASP A 67 -3.58 3.40 9.21
N SER A 68 -3.82 4.04 8.07
CA SER A 68 -5.14 4.15 7.44
C SER A 68 -5.54 2.88 6.69
N VAL A 69 -6.83 2.78 6.36
CA VAL A 69 -7.37 1.69 5.51
C VAL A 69 -6.64 1.56 4.18
N GLN A 70 -6.34 2.68 3.53
CA GLN A 70 -5.63 2.72 2.25
C GLN A 70 -4.18 2.24 2.41
N SER A 71 -3.48 2.72 3.44
CA SER A 71 -2.10 2.31 3.70
C SER A 71 -1.98 0.84 4.07
N GLN A 72 -2.94 0.31 4.85
CA GLN A 72 -2.99 -1.10 5.20
C GLN A 72 -3.24 -2.00 3.97
N ALA A 73 -4.09 -1.59 3.04
CA ALA A 73 -4.25 -2.29 1.76
C ALA A 73 -2.92 -2.31 0.96
N ASN A 74 -2.24 -1.16 0.86
CA ASN A 74 -0.95 -1.07 0.17
C ASN A 74 0.11 -1.98 0.82
N ARG A 75 0.15 -2.09 2.15
CA ARG A 75 1.05 -3.02 2.85
C ARG A 75 0.74 -4.49 2.54
N MET A 76 -0.53 -4.84 2.47
CA MET A 76 -0.96 -6.18 2.06
C MET A 76 -0.53 -6.47 0.62
N GLU A 77 -0.65 -5.50 -0.28
CA GLU A 77 -0.20 -5.65 -1.67
C GLU A 77 1.32 -5.74 -1.79
N LEU A 78 2.08 -4.96 -1.02
CA LEU A 78 3.54 -5.08 -0.94
C LEU A 78 3.97 -6.45 -0.40
N ALA A 79 3.25 -7.00 0.58
CA ALA A 79 3.53 -8.34 1.09
C ALA A 79 3.24 -9.43 0.05
N LEU A 80 2.17 -9.28 -0.75
CA LEU A 80 1.92 -10.15 -1.90
C LEU A 80 2.99 -9.99 -2.98
N GLN A 81 3.46 -8.77 -3.24
CA GLN A 81 4.53 -8.49 -4.20
C GLN A 81 5.84 -9.20 -3.81
N GLU A 82 6.21 -9.14 -2.54
CA GLU A 82 7.39 -9.84 -2.02
C GLU A 82 7.23 -11.36 -2.08
N ALA A 83 6.04 -11.86 -1.74
CA ALA A 83 5.73 -13.29 -1.84
C ALA A 83 5.76 -13.81 -3.29
N MET A 84 5.35 -12.99 -4.27
CA MET A 84 5.52 -13.29 -5.70
C MET A 84 7.00 -13.29 -6.09
N TYR A 85 7.76 -12.27 -5.68
CA TYR A 85 9.20 -12.15 -5.97
C TYR A 85 10.01 -13.35 -5.45
N THR A 86 9.66 -13.83 -4.26
CA THR A 86 10.27 -15.01 -3.63
C THR A 86 9.68 -16.35 -4.06
N ASN A 87 8.75 -16.37 -5.03
CA ASN A 87 8.03 -17.55 -5.52
C ASN A 87 7.24 -18.32 -4.43
N ARG A 88 6.83 -17.64 -3.35
CA ARG A 88 5.99 -18.22 -2.29
C ARG A 88 4.52 -18.34 -2.72
N ILE A 89 4.07 -17.50 -3.64
CA ILE A 89 2.72 -17.53 -4.23
C ILE A 89 2.78 -17.24 -5.74
N SER A 90 1.69 -17.55 -6.45
CA SER A 90 1.47 -17.17 -7.86
C SER A 90 0.09 -16.54 -8.02
N LEU A 91 0.05 -15.35 -8.60
CA LEU A 91 -1.14 -14.52 -8.78
C LEU A 91 -1.15 -13.91 -10.18
N PRO A 92 -2.34 -13.72 -10.78
CA PRO A 92 -2.48 -12.88 -11.96
C PRO A 92 -1.95 -11.48 -11.69
N LEU A 93 -1.07 -11.02 -12.59
CA LEU A 93 -0.34 -9.77 -12.44
C LEU A 93 -0.26 -9.05 -13.78
N ILE A 94 -0.39 -7.73 -13.74
CA ILE A 94 -0.05 -6.85 -14.86
C ILE A 94 1.15 -6.02 -14.41
N GLU A 95 2.12 -5.86 -15.29
CA GLU A 95 3.29 -5.02 -15.05
C GLU A 95 3.55 -4.08 -16.24
N VAL A 96 4.21 -2.96 -15.95
CA VAL A 96 4.80 -2.07 -16.96
C VAL A 96 6.31 -2.15 -16.81
N ASP A 97 6.99 -2.48 -17.90
CA ASP A 97 8.44 -2.63 -17.91
C ASP A 97 9.12 -1.38 -18.49
N PHE A 98 9.82 -0.62 -17.64
CA PHE A 98 10.62 0.54 -18.03
C PHE A 98 12.10 0.19 -18.25
N SER A 99 12.52 -1.07 -18.07
CA SER A 99 13.94 -1.46 -17.98
C SER A 99 14.73 -1.10 -19.26
N GLU A 100 14.12 -1.23 -20.44
CA GLU A 100 14.76 -0.85 -21.71
C GLU A 100 15.06 0.66 -21.79
N HIS A 101 14.44 1.47 -20.94
CA HIS A 101 14.58 2.92 -20.88
C HIS A 101 15.34 3.44 -19.65
N GLY A 102 15.76 2.58 -18.72
CA GLY A 102 16.54 2.96 -17.53
C GLY A 102 17.95 3.47 -17.87
N PRO A 103 18.64 4.18 -16.96
CA PRO A 103 19.99 4.69 -17.20
C PRO A 103 21.01 3.56 -17.45
N THR A 104 22.03 3.82 -18.27
CA THR A 104 23.16 2.88 -18.48
C THR A 104 24.38 3.22 -17.61
N GLY A 105 24.39 4.42 -17.03
CA GLY A 105 25.54 4.97 -16.28
C GLY A 105 26.40 5.90 -17.12
N GLU A 106 26.27 5.89 -18.44
CA GLU A 106 26.96 6.79 -19.36
C GLU A 106 26.12 8.07 -19.61
N VAL A 107 26.28 9.05 -18.71
CA VAL A 107 25.38 10.23 -18.62
C VAL A 107 25.14 10.95 -19.95
N GLU A 108 26.20 11.23 -20.73
CA GLU A 108 26.07 11.93 -22.02
C GLU A 108 25.34 11.09 -23.08
N ALA A 109 25.57 9.77 -23.08
CA ALA A 109 24.91 8.84 -23.98
C ALA A 109 23.43 8.65 -23.60
N ASP A 110 23.14 8.51 -22.31
CA ASP A 110 21.78 8.42 -21.76
C ASP A 110 20.96 9.67 -22.08
N GLU A 111 21.58 10.86 -21.98
CA GLU A 111 20.96 12.12 -22.36
C GLU A 111 20.59 12.15 -23.84
N LYS A 112 21.54 11.82 -24.72
CA LYS A 112 21.34 11.78 -26.17
C LYS A 112 20.29 10.74 -26.60
N ALA A 113 20.24 9.61 -25.91
CA ALA A 113 19.28 8.53 -26.17
C ALA A 113 17.90 8.76 -25.52
N GLY A 114 17.75 9.82 -24.70
CA GLY A 114 16.48 10.09 -24.04
C GLY A 114 16.12 9.11 -22.91
N ARG A 115 17.10 8.40 -22.33
CA ARG A 115 16.90 7.38 -21.27
C ARG A 115 16.65 7.98 -19.90
N LEU A 116 15.75 7.40 -19.12
CA LEU A 116 15.41 7.86 -17.77
C LEU A 116 16.68 8.12 -16.93
N ILE A 117 16.62 9.13 -16.06
CA ILE A 117 17.72 9.51 -15.17
C ILE A 117 17.83 8.54 -14.01
N ASP A 118 16.68 8.13 -13.47
CA ASP A 118 16.58 7.16 -12.41
C ASP A 118 15.93 5.87 -12.95
N ASP A 119 16.41 4.73 -12.45
CA ASP A 119 15.94 3.42 -12.90
C ASP A 119 14.62 3.07 -12.23
N VAL A 120 13.54 3.07 -13.03
CA VAL A 120 12.20 2.71 -12.57
C VAL A 120 12.00 1.19 -12.51
N GLY A 121 12.70 0.42 -13.36
CA GLY A 121 12.51 -1.02 -13.49
C GLY A 121 11.07 -1.41 -13.88
N LYS A 122 10.51 -2.41 -13.18
CA LYS A 122 9.15 -2.92 -13.40
C LYS A 122 8.19 -2.42 -12.33
N VAL A 123 7.01 -1.97 -12.78
CA VAL A 123 5.94 -1.51 -11.88
C VAL A 123 4.70 -2.39 -12.07
N THR A 124 4.22 -3.01 -11.00
CA THR A 124 3.14 -4.01 -11.05
C THR A 124 1.78 -3.45 -10.60
N SER A 125 0.71 -4.17 -10.89
CA SER A 125 -0.66 -3.86 -10.42
C SER A 125 -0.82 -3.90 -8.89
N LEU A 126 0.16 -4.46 -8.16
CA LEU A 126 0.24 -4.44 -6.69
C LEU A 126 0.92 -3.17 -6.15
N GLN A 127 1.63 -2.41 -6.99
CA GLN A 127 2.36 -1.21 -6.59
C GLN A 127 1.63 0.07 -6.99
N VAL A 128 0.84 0.03 -8.05
CA VAL A 128 0.12 1.21 -8.55
C VAL A 128 -1.11 1.56 -7.66
N PRO A 129 -1.32 2.84 -7.29
CA PRO A 129 -2.33 3.24 -6.31
C PRO A 129 -3.78 2.86 -6.65
N HIS A 130 -4.13 2.89 -7.94
CA HIS A 130 -5.49 2.61 -8.42
C HIS A 130 -5.63 1.21 -9.03
N ARG A 131 -4.66 0.31 -8.78
CA ARG A 131 -4.64 -1.07 -9.28
C ARG A 131 -4.86 -1.08 -10.79
N LEU A 132 -5.78 -1.89 -11.28
CA LEU A 132 -6.05 -2.03 -12.71
C LEU A 132 -6.65 -0.77 -13.37
N ALA A 133 -7.17 0.17 -12.58
CA ALA A 133 -7.67 1.46 -13.07
C ALA A 133 -6.59 2.57 -13.07
N ASP A 134 -5.34 2.25 -12.75
CA ASP A 134 -4.28 3.22 -12.62
C ASP A 134 -3.84 3.83 -13.95
N ALA A 135 -3.46 5.11 -13.91
CA ALA A 135 -3.00 5.87 -15.05
C ALA A 135 -1.73 5.28 -15.67
N ILE A 136 -0.82 4.72 -14.86
CA ILE A 136 0.40 4.08 -15.36
C ILE A 136 0.05 2.92 -16.30
N LEU A 137 -0.90 2.06 -15.90
CA LEU A 137 -1.37 0.95 -16.74
C LEU A 137 -2.18 1.46 -17.93
N ARG A 138 -3.04 2.46 -17.72
CA ARG A 138 -3.88 3.07 -18.77
C ARG A 138 -3.04 3.67 -19.89
N ASP A 139 -1.95 4.34 -19.54
CA ASP A 139 -1.07 5.09 -20.44
C ASP A 139 0.12 4.21 -20.92
N SER A 140 -0.01 2.90 -20.79
CA SER A 140 0.90 1.89 -21.31
C SER A 140 0.28 1.13 -22.49
N GLU A 141 1.10 0.37 -23.21
CA GLU A 141 0.76 -0.34 -24.42
C GLU A 141 0.96 -1.86 -24.24
N LEU A 142 0.06 -2.66 -24.82
CA LEU A 142 0.23 -4.09 -24.99
C LEU A 142 0.48 -4.37 -26.47
N ASN A 143 1.68 -4.84 -26.81
CA ASN A 143 2.11 -5.10 -28.19
C ASN A 143 1.88 -3.89 -29.13
N GLY A 144 2.22 -2.67 -28.66
CA GLY A 144 2.05 -1.42 -29.41
C GLY A 144 0.61 -0.89 -29.51
N THR A 145 -0.36 -1.54 -28.85
CA THR A 145 -1.75 -1.05 -28.76
C THR A 145 -1.99 -0.46 -27.37
N PRO A 146 -2.58 0.74 -27.23
CA PRO A 146 -2.92 1.30 -25.91
C PRO A 146 -3.69 0.28 -25.06
N PHE A 147 -3.27 0.07 -23.81
CA PHE A 147 -3.73 -1.07 -23.00
C PHE A 147 -5.26 -1.13 -22.90
N ARG A 148 -5.94 0.00 -22.60
CA ARG A 148 -7.41 0.03 -22.51
C ARG A 148 -8.13 -0.24 -23.84
N GLN A 149 -7.43 -0.19 -24.98
CA GLN A 149 -7.93 -0.51 -26.31
C GLN A 149 -7.58 -1.93 -26.77
N SER A 150 -6.67 -2.62 -26.09
CA SER A 150 -6.39 -4.05 -26.32
C SER A 150 -7.59 -4.92 -25.93
N ASP A 151 -7.63 -6.16 -26.41
CA ASP A 151 -8.71 -7.10 -26.06
C ASP A 151 -8.75 -7.37 -24.55
N THR A 152 -7.57 -7.54 -23.94
CA THR A 152 -7.39 -7.67 -22.48
C THR A 152 -7.93 -6.46 -21.73
N GLY A 153 -7.54 -5.24 -22.11
CA GLY A 153 -8.01 -4.04 -21.43
C GLY A 153 -9.51 -3.79 -21.62
N LYS A 154 -10.05 -4.06 -22.81
CA LYS A 154 -11.49 -3.90 -23.09
C LYS A 154 -12.37 -4.79 -22.21
N ALA A 155 -11.86 -5.91 -21.70
CA ALA A 155 -12.60 -6.78 -20.77
C ALA A 155 -13.09 -6.03 -19.51
N LEU A 156 -12.39 -4.97 -19.09
CA LEU A 156 -12.83 -4.13 -17.96
C LEU A 156 -14.09 -3.33 -18.24
N ASN A 157 -14.43 -3.11 -19.51
CA ASN A 157 -15.64 -2.39 -19.87
C ASN A 157 -16.91 -3.22 -19.60
N THR A 158 -16.78 -4.53 -19.38
CA THR A 158 -17.89 -5.41 -19.02
C THR A 158 -17.88 -5.81 -17.54
N ALA A 159 -16.82 -5.43 -16.80
CA ALA A 159 -16.69 -5.74 -15.38
C ALA A 159 -17.76 -5.04 -14.55
N ASN A 160 -18.43 -5.80 -13.68
CA ASN A 160 -19.39 -5.32 -12.68
C ASN A 160 -19.66 -6.45 -11.66
N LEU A 161 -20.55 -6.24 -10.69
CA LEU A 161 -20.81 -7.25 -9.65
C LEU A 161 -21.35 -8.58 -10.21
N THR A 162 -22.12 -8.56 -11.30
CA THR A 162 -22.63 -9.78 -11.94
C THR A 162 -21.66 -10.37 -12.98
N ASN A 163 -20.51 -9.73 -13.21
CA ASN A 163 -19.44 -10.21 -14.07
C ASN A 163 -18.07 -9.69 -13.57
N ALA A 164 -17.56 -10.31 -12.53
CA ALA A 164 -16.25 -9.99 -11.92
C ALA A 164 -15.09 -10.81 -12.54
N THR A 165 -15.37 -11.74 -13.45
CA THR A 165 -14.37 -12.59 -14.12
C THR A 165 -13.20 -11.81 -14.72
N PRO A 166 -13.39 -10.66 -15.42
CA PRO A 166 -12.26 -9.90 -15.95
C PRO A 166 -11.30 -9.38 -14.87
N LEU A 167 -11.81 -9.00 -13.69
CA LEU A 167 -10.95 -8.57 -12.58
C LEU A 167 -10.30 -9.75 -11.89
N PHE A 168 -11.01 -10.87 -11.76
CA PHE A 168 -10.44 -12.09 -11.24
C PHE A 168 -9.22 -12.55 -12.05
N GLU A 169 -9.33 -12.47 -13.38
CA GLU A 169 -8.27 -12.84 -14.33
C GLU A 169 -7.09 -11.88 -14.36
N LEU A 170 -7.31 -10.58 -14.18
CA LEU A 170 -6.28 -9.57 -14.45
C LEU A 170 -5.69 -8.93 -13.18
N CYS A 171 -6.50 -8.80 -12.13
CA CYS A 171 -6.12 -8.12 -10.90
C CYS A 171 -7.06 -8.55 -9.77
N PRO A 172 -6.98 -9.79 -9.27
CA PRO A 172 -7.92 -10.30 -8.26
C PRO A 172 -7.86 -9.48 -6.96
N THR A 173 -6.74 -8.82 -6.68
CA THR A 173 -6.59 -7.89 -5.55
C THR A 173 -7.51 -6.67 -5.64
N ALA A 174 -7.93 -6.23 -6.83
CA ALA A 174 -8.93 -5.19 -7.01
C ALA A 174 -10.31 -5.57 -6.44
N LEU A 175 -10.64 -6.87 -6.39
CA LEU A 175 -11.86 -7.40 -5.78
C LEU A 175 -11.77 -7.50 -4.25
N ILE A 176 -10.56 -7.44 -3.69
CA ILE A 176 -10.31 -7.49 -2.25
C ILE A 176 -10.15 -6.10 -1.64
N PHE A 177 -9.27 -5.29 -2.22
CA PHE A 177 -8.87 -3.98 -1.71
C PHE A 177 -9.64 -2.82 -2.37
N GLY A 178 -10.57 -3.16 -3.27
CA GLY A 178 -11.44 -2.23 -3.97
C GLY A 178 -10.76 -1.50 -5.13
N MET A 179 -11.58 -1.03 -6.05
CA MET A 179 -11.14 -0.30 -7.24
C MET A 179 -12.28 0.56 -7.77
N TRP A 180 -11.94 1.69 -8.40
CA TRP A 180 -12.91 2.48 -9.16
C TRP A 180 -12.28 3.00 -10.45
N ASP A 181 -12.79 2.55 -11.59
CA ASP A 181 -12.36 2.99 -12.92
C ASP A 181 -13.11 4.26 -13.35
N SER A 182 -12.88 5.37 -12.66
CA SER A 182 -13.53 6.66 -12.95
C SER A 182 -13.00 7.36 -14.21
N THR A 183 -11.82 6.96 -14.71
CA THR A 183 -11.15 7.56 -15.87
C THR A 183 -11.23 6.71 -17.13
N GLY A 184 -11.87 5.53 -17.06
CA GLY A 184 -12.14 4.68 -18.19
C GLY A 184 -13.19 5.26 -19.15
N PRO A 185 -13.53 4.54 -20.23
CA PRO A 185 -14.43 5.03 -21.28
C PRO A 185 -15.87 5.32 -20.79
N LYS A 186 -16.25 4.79 -19.61
CA LYS A 186 -17.55 5.06 -18.97
C LYS A 186 -17.51 6.24 -17.97
N GLY A 187 -16.35 6.89 -17.78
CA GLY A 187 -16.17 7.95 -16.80
C GLY A 187 -16.62 7.53 -15.39
N GLY A 188 -17.37 8.38 -14.70
CA GLY A 188 -17.90 8.08 -13.36
C GLY A 188 -18.82 6.85 -13.26
N LEU A 189 -19.29 6.30 -14.39
CA LEU A 189 -20.07 5.06 -14.47
C LEU A 189 -19.21 3.81 -14.66
N GLY A 190 -17.88 3.94 -14.62
CA GLY A 190 -16.96 2.81 -14.69
C GLY A 190 -17.10 1.85 -13.50
N PRO A 191 -16.57 0.62 -13.63
CA PRO A 191 -16.64 -0.40 -12.58
C PRO A 191 -16.15 0.15 -11.24
N LYS A 192 -16.98 -0.03 -10.21
CA LYS A 192 -16.68 0.33 -8.83
C LYS A 192 -16.90 -0.89 -7.94
N PHE A 193 -15.83 -1.32 -7.29
CA PHE A 193 -15.82 -2.44 -6.36
C PHE A 193 -15.44 -1.91 -4.99
N GLU A 194 -16.31 -2.15 -4.01
CA GLU A 194 -16.02 -1.85 -2.61
C GLU A 194 -14.93 -2.80 -2.07
N ARG A 195 -14.29 -2.43 -0.97
CA ARG A 195 -13.28 -3.28 -0.34
C ARG A 195 -13.97 -4.42 0.40
N ALA A 196 -13.59 -5.65 0.10
CA ALA A 196 -13.94 -6.80 0.93
C ALA A 196 -13.04 -6.87 2.17
N MET A 197 -11.78 -6.44 2.05
CA MET A 197 -10.80 -6.42 3.13
C MET A 197 -10.56 -4.99 3.63
N VAL A 198 -10.65 -4.79 4.94
CA VAL A 198 -10.39 -3.50 5.60
C VAL A 198 -9.50 -3.75 6.80
N SER A 199 -8.44 -2.97 6.95
CA SER A 199 -7.60 -2.97 8.15
C SER A 199 -7.20 -1.55 8.53
N GLU A 200 -7.13 -1.25 9.81
CA GLU A 200 -6.71 0.06 10.31
C GLU A 200 -5.93 -0.13 11.61
N ILE A 201 -4.95 0.75 11.87
CA ILE A 201 -4.23 0.80 13.16
C ILE A 201 -4.44 2.16 13.80
N VAL A 202 -4.92 2.17 15.04
CA VAL A 202 -5.22 3.38 15.80
C VAL A 202 -4.55 3.34 17.17
N GLY A 203 -3.87 4.41 17.54
CA GLY A 203 -3.37 4.63 18.89
C GLY A 203 -4.51 5.05 19.81
N ILE A 204 -4.77 4.27 20.85
CA ILE A 204 -5.83 4.49 21.84
C ILE A 204 -5.24 5.21 23.06
N GLY A 205 -6.01 6.18 23.60
CA GLY A 205 -5.56 6.98 24.73
C GLY A 205 -4.33 7.80 24.38
N ALA A 206 -4.36 8.43 23.21
CA ALA A 206 -3.25 9.24 22.71
C ALA A 206 -3.14 10.53 23.54
N GLU A 207 -1.97 10.73 24.15
CA GLU A 207 -1.61 11.98 24.81
C GLU A 207 -0.99 12.92 23.77
N TYR A 208 -1.65 14.04 23.52
CA TYR A 208 -1.25 15.03 22.52
C TYR A 208 -1.78 16.42 22.90
N GLU A 209 -0.90 17.42 22.83
CA GLU A 209 -1.28 18.82 22.90
C GLU A 209 -0.67 19.60 21.73
N ASN A 210 -1.41 20.61 21.25
CA ASN A 210 -1.02 21.39 20.06
C ASN A 210 0.26 22.22 20.25
N ASP A 211 0.69 22.46 21.50
CA ASP A 211 1.89 23.21 21.80
C ASP A 211 3.13 22.31 22.00
N TYR A 212 2.99 20.98 21.95
CA TYR A 212 4.12 20.06 22.01
C TYR A 212 5.00 20.19 20.76
N ARG A 213 6.32 20.20 20.96
CA ARG A 213 7.31 20.41 19.89
C ARG A 213 8.37 19.33 19.86
N ALA A 214 8.71 18.85 18.66
CA ALA A 214 9.97 18.16 18.45
C ALA A 214 11.08 19.20 18.27
N ARG A 215 12.03 19.24 19.20
CA ARG A 215 13.17 20.16 19.15
C ARG A 215 14.47 19.39 19.05
N GLY A 216 15.38 19.90 18.24
CA GLY A 216 16.71 19.34 18.06
C GLY A 216 17.68 20.39 17.53
N VAL A 217 18.93 19.99 17.33
CA VAL A 217 19.93 20.82 16.68
C VAL A 217 20.78 19.92 15.81
N ARG A 218 20.84 20.18 14.49
CA ARG A 218 21.95 19.68 13.68
C ARG A 218 23.19 20.42 14.15
N ARG A 219 24.13 19.72 14.79
CA ARG A 219 25.34 20.34 15.31
C ARG A 219 26.45 20.29 14.27
N ASP A 220 26.96 21.46 13.90
CA ASP A 220 28.20 21.57 13.14
C ASP A 220 29.39 21.44 14.10
N PRO A 221 30.26 20.43 13.93
CA PRO A 221 31.43 20.24 14.80
C PRO A 221 32.45 21.39 14.71
N LEU A 222 32.41 22.19 13.64
CA LEU A 222 33.27 23.37 13.49
C LEU A 222 32.67 24.63 14.12
N GLU A 223 31.43 24.55 14.63
CA GLU A 223 30.68 25.65 15.23
C GLU A 223 30.69 26.92 14.37
N ILE A 224 30.61 26.76 13.04
CA ILE A 224 30.65 27.86 12.09
C ILE A 224 29.51 28.83 12.39
N SER A 225 29.86 30.11 12.54
CA SER A 225 28.89 31.15 12.86
C SER A 225 28.00 31.48 11.67
N LYS A 226 26.68 31.52 11.89
CA LYS A 226 25.69 32.00 10.89
C LYS A 226 25.95 33.43 10.39
N ASN A 227 26.77 34.20 11.10
CA ASN A 227 27.10 35.58 10.77
C ASN A 227 28.32 35.70 9.82
N VAL A 228 28.88 34.58 9.34
CA VAL A 228 29.97 34.56 8.37
C VAL A 228 29.40 34.14 7.00
N PRO A 229 28.91 35.08 6.17
CA PRO A 229 28.28 34.75 4.90
C PRO A 229 29.26 34.11 3.91
N VAL A 230 28.75 33.28 3.02
CA VAL A 230 29.55 32.52 2.04
C VAL A 230 28.98 32.64 0.63
N MET A 231 29.84 32.51 -0.37
CA MET A 231 29.42 32.36 -1.76
C MET A 231 29.33 30.87 -2.08
N ARG A 232 28.21 30.42 -2.65
CA ARG A 232 28.02 29.03 -3.09
C ARG A 232 28.39 28.85 -4.57
N SER A 233 28.91 27.68 -4.91
CA SER A 233 29.08 27.20 -6.29
C SER A 233 27.74 26.75 -6.90
N GLU A 234 27.70 26.45 -8.19
CA GLU A 234 26.49 25.97 -8.88
C GLU A 234 25.98 24.64 -8.32
N ASP A 235 26.88 23.77 -7.85
CA ASP A 235 26.59 22.51 -7.17
C ASP A 235 26.22 22.67 -5.67
N LYS A 236 25.98 23.91 -5.23
CA LYS A 236 25.68 24.29 -3.83
C LYS A 236 26.85 24.05 -2.85
N SER A 237 28.09 23.80 -3.30
CA SER A 237 29.27 23.71 -2.44
C SER A 237 29.83 25.08 -2.03
N LEU A 238 30.72 25.12 -1.01
CA LEU A 238 31.42 26.34 -0.59
C LEU A 238 32.40 26.80 -1.68
N ARG A 239 32.18 27.97 -2.28
CA ARG A 239 33.13 28.61 -3.22
C ARG A 239 34.16 29.46 -2.49
N LYS A 240 33.70 30.36 -1.61
CA LYS A 240 34.53 31.21 -0.76
C LYS A 240 33.73 31.81 0.39
N VAL A 241 34.41 32.32 1.41
CA VAL A 241 33.81 33.24 2.40
C VAL A 241 33.55 34.58 1.71
N ALA A 242 32.38 35.17 1.95
CA ALA A 242 32.00 36.45 1.37
C ALA A 242 32.69 37.61 2.09
N GLU A 243 33.08 38.65 1.36
CA GLU A 243 33.68 39.85 1.92
C GLU A 243 32.59 40.92 2.11
N GLY A 244 32.24 41.21 3.37
CA GLY A 244 31.21 42.19 3.70
C GLY A 244 29.83 41.80 3.14
N ASN A 245 29.14 42.76 2.49
CA ASN A 245 27.82 42.55 1.88
C ASN A 245 27.93 42.21 0.39
N GLU A 246 28.76 41.21 0.06
CA GLU A 246 28.90 40.73 -1.32
C GLU A 246 27.56 40.23 -1.87
N LYS A 247 27.21 40.65 -3.09
CA LYS A 247 25.92 40.31 -3.70
C LYS A 247 25.87 38.80 -4.00
N GLY A 248 24.84 38.13 -3.51
CA GLY A 248 24.64 36.70 -3.69
C GLY A 248 25.26 35.82 -2.59
N ALA A 249 25.78 36.44 -1.53
CA ALA A 249 26.21 35.70 -0.36
C ALA A 249 25.01 35.11 0.40
N VAL A 250 25.16 33.87 0.84
CA VAL A 250 24.16 33.08 1.57
C VAL A 250 24.65 32.76 2.97
N ARG A 251 23.75 32.30 3.84
CA ARG A 251 24.15 31.78 5.16
C ARG A 251 24.92 30.46 4.97
N PRO A 252 25.91 30.17 5.83
CA PRO A 252 26.56 28.86 5.84
C PRO A 252 25.57 27.69 5.90
N SER A 253 24.44 27.85 6.61
CA SER A 253 23.41 26.81 6.77
C SER A 253 22.79 26.36 5.46
N GLU A 254 22.68 27.26 4.48
CA GLU A 254 22.11 26.98 3.15
C GLU A 254 23.03 26.08 2.29
N ILE A 255 24.27 25.87 2.71
CA ILE A 255 25.22 24.92 2.13
C ILE A 255 25.70 23.87 3.15
N ASN A 256 24.88 23.60 4.16
CA ASN A 256 25.13 22.60 5.21
C ASN A 256 26.33 22.85 6.15
N HIS A 257 26.86 24.08 6.20
CA HIS A 257 27.78 24.54 7.25
C HIS A 257 27.00 25.26 8.37
N SER A 258 27.50 25.39 9.59
CA SER A 258 26.78 25.89 10.78
C SER A 258 25.75 24.92 11.38
N SER A 259 25.59 25.07 12.70
CA SER A 259 24.52 24.42 13.44
C SER A 259 23.16 25.01 13.07
N VAL A 260 22.14 24.16 12.98
CA VAL A 260 20.77 24.56 12.64
C VAL A 260 19.81 23.98 13.67
N PRO A 261 19.09 24.82 14.44
CA PRO A 261 17.99 24.36 15.27
C PRO A 261 16.91 23.70 14.41
N PHE A 262 16.41 22.57 14.88
CA PHE A 262 15.23 21.90 14.34
C PHE A 262 14.07 22.15 15.30
N ASP A 263 12.95 22.63 14.76
CA ASP A 263 11.70 22.81 15.50
C ASP A 263 10.54 22.35 14.61
N SER A 264 9.66 21.52 15.15
CA SER A 264 8.51 20.97 14.44
C SER A 264 7.33 20.79 15.39
N ASP A 265 6.12 21.13 14.92
CA ASP A 265 4.84 20.80 15.57
C ASP A 265 4.67 19.28 15.75
N ASN A 266 5.31 18.48 14.89
CA ASN A 266 5.19 17.02 14.89
C ASN A 266 6.11 16.38 15.95
N SER A 267 5.64 16.37 17.18
CA SER A 267 6.39 15.93 18.38
C SER A 267 6.26 14.44 18.73
N GLY A 268 5.51 13.68 17.93
CA GLY A 268 5.07 12.33 18.24
C GLY A 268 4.00 12.31 19.33
N VAL A 269 3.46 11.14 19.62
CA VAL A 269 2.52 10.93 20.72
C VAL A 269 2.92 9.72 21.54
N THR A 270 2.46 9.66 22.78
CA THR A 270 2.39 8.40 23.55
C THR A 270 0.96 7.89 23.51
N VAL A 271 0.79 6.58 23.47
CA VAL A 271 -0.51 5.91 23.44
C VAL A 271 -0.54 4.85 24.54
N GLU A 272 -1.71 4.54 25.08
CA GLU A 272 -1.87 3.41 26.02
C GLU A 272 -1.56 2.07 25.32
N TYR A 273 -1.99 1.98 24.05
CA TYR A 273 -1.69 0.92 23.11
C TYR A 273 -2.14 1.33 21.71
N ALA A 274 -1.70 0.61 20.70
CA ALA A 274 -2.28 0.66 19.36
C ALA A 274 -3.21 -0.54 19.14
N GLU A 275 -4.36 -0.33 18.54
CA GLU A 275 -5.28 -1.39 18.14
C GLU A 275 -5.28 -1.53 16.62
N GLN A 276 -5.00 -2.73 16.13
CA GLN A 276 -5.26 -3.10 14.74
C GLN A 276 -6.58 -3.86 14.66
N THR A 277 -7.47 -3.40 13.80
CA THR A 277 -8.70 -4.13 13.46
C THR A 277 -8.68 -4.45 11.98
N THR A 278 -8.76 -5.73 11.64
CA THR A 278 -8.82 -6.25 10.27
C THR A 278 -10.10 -7.07 10.08
N THR A 279 -10.82 -6.83 8.98
CA THR A 279 -12.02 -7.58 8.61
C THR A 279 -12.00 -7.97 7.14
N LEU A 280 -12.46 -9.19 6.85
CA LEU A 280 -12.74 -9.70 5.52
C LEU A 280 -14.23 -10.00 5.42
N SER A 281 -14.96 -9.18 4.67
CA SER A 281 -16.41 -9.30 4.46
C SER A 281 -16.73 -10.40 3.44
N LEU A 282 -17.22 -11.53 3.94
CA LEU A 282 -17.69 -12.64 3.10
C LEU A 282 -18.99 -12.27 2.37
N ILE A 283 -19.77 -11.34 2.94
CA ILE A 283 -20.95 -10.76 2.31
C ILE A 283 -20.58 -10.01 1.02
N CYS A 284 -19.49 -9.24 1.05
CA CYS A 284 -19.00 -8.53 -0.13
C CYS A 284 -18.61 -9.52 -1.23
N LEU A 285 -17.85 -10.56 -0.88
CA LEU A 285 -17.43 -11.60 -1.83
C LEU A 285 -18.64 -12.33 -2.43
N ARG A 286 -19.63 -12.72 -1.63
CA ARG A 286 -20.86 -13.39 -2.09
C ARG A 286 -21.71 -12.57 -3.06
N ARG A 287 -21.51 -11.26 -3.19
CA ARG A 287 -22.20 -10.42 -4.20
C ARG A 287 -21.60 -10.57 -5.60
N LEU A 288 -20.36 -11.04 -5.69
CA LEU A 288 -19.64 -11.18 -6.95
C LEU A 288 -20.10 -12.43 -7.70
N ARG A 289 -20.19 -12.33 -9.02
CA ARG A 289 -20.45 -13.45 -9.93
C ARG A 289 -19.34 -13.55 -10.95
N PHE A 290 -19.03 -14.78 -11.36
CA PHE A 290 -17.90 -15.12 -12.19
C PHE A 290 -18.35 -16.00 -13.35
N PRO A 291 -19.14 -15.45 -14.30
CA PRO A 291 -19.56 -16.21 -15.46
C PRO A 291 -18.32 -16.65 -16.26
N VAL A 292 -18.29 -17.92 -16.63
CA VAL A 292 -17.24 -18.52 -17.46
C VAL A 292 -17.80 -18.66 -18.86
N ASN A 293 -17.12 -18.07 -19.85
CA ASN A 293 -17.59 -18.04 -21.25
C ASN A 293 -19.05 -17.51 -21.36
N GLY A 294 -19.40 -16.51 -20.54
CA GLY A 294 -20.74 -15.92 -20.50
C GLY A 294 -21.80 -16.74 -19.77
N SER A 295 -21.46 -17.92 -19.23
CA SER A 295 -22.40 -18.79 -18.52
C SER A 295 -22.25 -18.67 -17.01
N ALA A 296 -23.35 -18.40 -16.31
CA ALA A 296 -23.39 -18.35 -14.85
C ALA A 296 -23.26 -19.77 -14.26
N SER A 297 -22.52 -19.89 -13.15
CA SER A 297 -22.33 -21.16 -12.44
C SER A 297 -22.09 -20.88 -10.97
N VAL A 298 -22.98 -21.39 -10.11
CA VAL A 298 -22.83 -21.28 -8.65
C VAL A 298 -21.50 -21.88 -8.19
N LYS A 299 -21.10 -23.01 -8.78
CA LYS A 299 -19.81 -23.65 -8.48
C LYS A 299 -18.61 -22.77 -8.85
N ALA A 300 -18.68 -22.06 -9.97
CA ALA A 300 -17.62 -21.12 -10.35
C ALA A 300 -17.63 -19.90 -9.40
N ASP A 301 -18.82 -19.40 -9.06
CA ASP A 301 -18.96 -18.29 -8.12
C ASP A 301 -18.32 -18.62 -6.76
N GLU A 302 -18.69 -19.76 -6.17
CA GLU A 302 -18.17 -20.22 -4.88
C GLU A 302 -16.66 -20.45 -4.92
N ALA A 303 -16.13 -21.04 -6.00
CA ALA A 303 -14.70 -21.27 -6.15
C ALA A 303 -13.91 -19.94 -6.24
N ALA A 304 -14.35 -18.99 -7.07
CA ALA A 304 -13.71 -17.68 -7.17
C ALA A 304 -13.80 -16.89 -5.85
N GLN A 305 -14.96 -16.90 -5.19
CA GLN A 305 -15.13 -16.25 -3.89
C GLN A 305 -14.24 -16.88 -2.80
N THR A 306 -14.03 -18.19 -2.85
CA THR A 306 -13.13 -18.90 -1.93
C THR A 306 -11.67 -18.51 -2.20
N VAL A 307 -11.25 -18.40 -3.46
CA VAL A 307 -9.93 -17.86 -3.82
C VAL A 307 -9.74 -16.46 -3.28
N LEU A 308 -10.74 -15.58 -3.47
CA LEU A 308 -10.70 -14.21 -2.98
C LEU A 308 -10.59 -14.15 -1.44
N ALA A 309 -11.31 -15.01 -0.72
CA ALA A 309 -11.20 -15.10 0.72
C ALA A 309 -9.80 -15.57 1.16
N ALA A 310 -9.27 -16.61 0.51
CA ALA A 310 -7.92 -17.13 0.76
C ALA A 310 -6.86 -16.07 0.46
N LEU A 311 -7.00 -15.33 -0.64
CA LEU A 311 -6.10 -14.25 -1.04
C LEU A 311 -6.09 -13.12 0.00
N GLY A 312 -7.25 -12.68 0.48
CA GLY A 312 -7.34 -11.65 1.52
C GLY A 312 -6.68 -12.08 2.83
N LEU A 313 -6.95 -13.30 3.30
CA LEU A 313 -6.32 -13.86 4.49
C LEU A 313 -4.81 -14.03 4.33
N CYS A 314 -4.36 -14.50 3.16
CA CYS A 314 -2.95 -14.62 2.82
C CYS A 314 -2.25 -13.25 2.83
N ALA A 315 -2.82 -12.24 2.17
CA ALA A 315 -2.24 -10.91 2.09
C ALA A 315 -2.06 -10.27 3.48
N ALA A 316 -3.05 -10.36 4.36
CA ALA A 316 -2.95 -9.82 5.72
C ALA A 316 -1.99 -10.62 6.61
N THR A 317 -1.94 -11.95 6.45
CA THR A 317 -1.04 -12.80 7.22
C THR A 317 0.41 -12.53 6.82
N LEU A 318 0.70 -12.45 5.52
CA LEU A 318 2.03 -12.10 5.01
C LEU A 318 2.45 -10.69 5.43
N ALA A 319 1.55 -9.70 5.30
CA ALA A 319 1.84 -8.33 5.74
C ALA A 319 2.16 -8.24 7.23
N PHE A 320 1.56 -9.10 8.03
CA PHE A 320 1.88 -9.20 9.45
C PHE A 320 3.25 -9.86 9.70
N GLU A 321 3.56 -10.97 9.04
CA GLU A 321 4.86 -11.65 9.15
C GLU A 321 6.03 -10.75 8.74
N SER A 322 5.81 -9.84 7.78
CA SER A 322 6.79 -8.83 7.37
C SER A 322 7.07 -7.75 8.44
N GLY A 323 6.28 -7.71 9.51
CA GLY A 323 6.44 -6.78 10.63
C GLY A 323 5.68 -5.45 10.48
N LEU A 324 5.55 -4.72 11.60
CA LEU A 324 4.76 -3.49 11.70
C LEU A 324 5.64 -2.23 11.86
N GLY A 325 6.61 -2.08 10.95
CA GLY A 325 7.35 -0.83 10.76
C GLY A 325 6.56 0.14 9.90
N LEU A 326 5.78 1.02 10.53
CA LEU A 326 4.84 1.87 9.78
C LEU A 326 5.58 3.02 9.06
N ARG A 327 6.46 3.69 9.80
CA ARG A 327 7.33 4.78 9.34
C ARG A 327 8.45 4.96 10.37
N SER A 328 9.37 5.89 10.10
CA SER A 328 10.41 6.27 11.07
C SER A 328 9.79 6.58 12.44
N ARG A 329 10.31 5.94 13.50
CA ARG A 329 9.84 6.05 14.89
C ARG A 329 8.39 5.60 15.13
N SER A 330 7.87 4.69 14.31
CA SER A 330 6.58 4.00 14.51
C SER A 330 6.70 2.52 14.20
N LEU A 331 7.60 1.85 14.92
CA LEU A 331 7.70 0.40 14.92
C LEU A 331 6.81 -0.14 16.03
N LEU A 332 5.83 -0.96 15.67
CA LEU A 332 4.88 -1.56 16.60
C LEU A 332 5.14 -3.07 16.74
N TRP A 333 4.83 -3.60 17.92
CA TRP A 333 4.95 -5.01 18.25
C TRP A 333 3.63 -5.52 18.82
N PRO A 334 3.08 -6.65 18.33
CA PRO A 334 1.86 -7.23 18.88
C PRO A 334 2.07 -7.82 20.27
N ASP A 335 1.08 -7.70 21.14
CA ASP A 335 1.12 -8.32 22.49
C ASP A 335 0.69 -9.80 22.48
N GLY A 336 0.18 -10.29 21.35
CA GLY A 336 -0.27 -11.67 21.17
C GLY A 336 -0.24 -12.14 19.71
N PRO A 337 -0.53 -13.42 19.46
CA PRO A 337 -0.55 -13.98 18.11
C PRO A 337 -1.68 -13.40 17.24
N MET A 338 -1.57 -13.60 15.92
CA MET A 338 -2.65 -13.28 14.99
C MET A 338 -3.72 -14.36 15.03
N ILE A 339 -4.91 -14.01 15.56
CA ILE A 339 -6.06 -14.91 15.63
C ILE A 339 -7.20 -14.36 14.78
N TRP A 340 -7.71 -15.20 13.88
CA TRP A 340 -8.87 -14.93 13.06
C TRP A 340 -10.12 -15.51 13.69
N GLU A 341 -11.11 -14.66 13.94
CA GLU A 341 -12.44 -15.04 14.39
C GLU A 341 -13.38 -15.16 13.19
N LEU A 342 -14.11 -16.26 13.08
CA LEU A 342 -15.19 -16.42 12.10
C LEU A 342 -16.53 -15.97 12.70
N LEU A 343 -17.07 -14.87 12.18
CA LEU A 343 -18.35 -14.31 12.60
C LEU A 343 -19.49 -15.03 11.85
N GLU A 344 -19.79 -16.27 12.27
CA GLU A 344 -20.80 -17.11 11.62
C GLU A 344 -22.19 -16.99 12.24
N ARG A 345 -22.30 -17.09 13.57
CA ARG A 345 -23.58 -17.22 14.27
C ARG A 345 -23.74 -16.08 15.28
N PRO A 346 -24.60 -15.08 14.99
CA PRO A 346 -24.83 -13.98 15.91
C PRO A 346 -25.29 -14.47 17.29
N GLY A 347 -24.60 -14.05 18.34
CA GLY A 347 -24.90 -14.43 19.73
C GLY A 347 -24.03 -15.57 20.28
N ASP A 348 -23.41 -16.37 19.42
CA ASP A 348 -22.46 -17.41 19.82
C ASP A 348 -21.03 -16.85 19.87
N ALA A 349 -20.16 -17.50 20.64
CA ALA A 349 -18.73 -17.21 20.59
C ALA A 349 -18.16 -17.61 19.21
N PRO A 350 -17.34 -16.77 18.56
CA PRO A 350 -16.79 -17.09 17.25
C PRO A 350 -15.79 -18.24 17.34
N ARG A 351 -15.69 -19.02 16.27
CA ARG A 351 -14.58 -19.96 16.10
C ARG A 351 -13.31 -19.17 15.82
N GLU A 352 -12.21 -19.60 16.42
CA GLU A 352 -10.90 -18.95 16.31
C GLU A 352 -9.95 -19.80 15.47
N PHE A 353 -9.17 -19.14 14.62
CA PHE A 353 -8.20 -19.77 13.74
C PHE A 353 -6.84 -19.10 13.84
N HIS A 354 -5.79 -19.92 13.88
CA HIS A 354 -4.43 -19.48 13.66
C HIS A 354 -4.04 -19.74 12.21
N LEU A 355 -3.32 -18.79 11.60
CA LEU A 355 -2.91 -18.88 10.21
C LEU A 355 -1.49 -18.31 10.07
N THR A 356 -0.56 -19.16 9.66
CA THR A 356 0.80 -18.73 9.25
C THR A 356 0.80 -18.39 7.77
N GLY A 357 1.80 -17.64 7.30
CA GLY A 357 1.92 -17.28 5.89
C GLY A 357 2.18 -18.50 5.01
N GLU A 358 2.85 -19.54 5.51
CA GLU A 358 3.06 -20.80 4.77
C GLU A 358 1.74 -21.52 4.58
N HIS A 359 0.94 -21.59 5.66
CA HIS A 359 -0.40 -22.17 5.58
C HIS A 359 -1.28 -21.34 4.64
N ALA A 360 -1.28 -20.00 4.78
CA ALA A 360 -2.12 -19.14 3.96
C ALA A 360 -1.78 -19.21 2.46
N ALA A 361 -0.49 -19.29 2.12
CA ALA A 361 -0.04 -19.51 0.74
C ALA A 361 -0.55 -20.86 0.19
N LYS A 362 -0.44 -21.94 0.97
CA LYS A 362 -0.96 -23.25 0.60
C LYS A 362 -2.49 -23.27 0.46
N LEU A 363 -3.20 -22.57 1.34
CA LEU A 363 -4.66 -22.45 1.29
C LEU A 363 -5.10 -21.70 0.02
N LEU A 364 -4.37 -20.65 -0.35
CA LEU A 364 -4.56 -19.92 -1.61
C LEU A 364 -4.32 -20.82 -2.82
N GLU A 365 -3.20 -21.56 -2.86
CA GLU A 365 -2.89 -22.52 -3.94
C GLU A 365 -4.02 -23.55 -4.11
N GLN A 366 -4.47 -24.17 -3.02
CA GLN A 366 -5.56 -25.15 -3.05
C GLN A 366 -6.90 -24.55 -3.54
N ALA A 367 -7.18 -23.29 -3.17
CA ALA A 367 -8.37 -22.59 -3.65
C ALA A 367 -8.26 -22.30 -5.15
N VAL A 368 -7.08 -21.89 -5.64
CA VAL A 368 -6.81 -21.67 -7.07
C VAL A 368 -6.98 -22.96 -7.86
N ASP A 369 -6.45 -24.09 -7.38
CA ASP A 369 -6.65 -25.40 -8.01
C ASP A 369 -8.14 -25.79 -8.10
N ALA A 370 -8.95 -25.40 -7.12
CA ALA A 370 -10.40 -25.61 -7.16
C ALA A 370 -11.09 -24.69 -8.19
N ALA A 371 -10.64 -23.44 -8.32
CA ALA A 371 -11.13 -22.48 -9.29
C ALA A 371 -10.77 -22.87 -10.74
N GLU A 372 -9.53 -23.30 -11.00
CA GLU A 372 -9.09 -23.79 -12.31
C GLU A 372 -9.91 -25.04 -12.73
N ARG A 373 -10.20 -25.95 -11.79
CA ARG A 373 -11.12 -27.10 -12.03
C ARG A 373 -12.56 -26.68 -12.31
N ALA A 374 -12.95 -25.46 -11.95
CA ALA A 374 -14.24 -24.86 -12.32
C ALA A 374 -14.16 -24.04 -13.64
N ASN A 375 -13.03 -24.10 -14.34
CA ASN A 375 -12.71 -23.37 -15.58
C ASN A 375 -12.58 -21.85 -15.40
N LEU A 376 -12.26 -21.37 -14.20
CA LEU A 376 -11.93 -19.97 -13.99
C LEU A 376 -10.50 -19.67 -14.48
N PRO A 377 -10.27 -18.50 -15.09
CA PRO A 377 -8.95 -18.11 -15.55
C PRO A 377 -8.06 -17.71 -14.36
N TRP A 378 -6.82 -18.20 -14.35
CA TRP A 378 -5.77 -17.81 -13.40
C TRP A 378 -4.40 -17.79 -14.09
N PRO A 379 -4.11 -16.78 -14.94
CA PRO A 379 -2.84 -16.73 -15.64
C PRO A 379 -1.68 -16.63 -14.64
N LYS A 380 -0.67 -17.50 -14.83
CA LYS A 380 0.51 -17.60 -13.96
C LYS A 380 1.64 -16.67 -14.38
N ASP A 381 1.70 -16.35 -15.68
CA ASP A 381 2.67 -15.41 -16.23
C ASP A 381 2.10 -13.97 -16.19
N PRO A 382 2.90 -12.97 -15.80
CA PRO A 382 2.48 -11.58 -15.85
C PRO A 382 2.16 -11.13 -17.28
N ILE A 383 1.16 -10.26 -17.41
CA ILE A 383 0.93 -9.50 -18.64
C ILE A 383 1.85 -8.28 -18.60
N THR A 384 2.91 -8.31 -19.40
CA THR A 384 3.88 -7.22 -19.50
C THR A 384 3.44 -6.18 -20.54
N LEU A 385 3.32 -4.94 -20.07
CA LEU A 385 3.07 -3.75 -20.89
C LEU A 385 4.36 -2.96 -21.08
N THR A 386 4.43 -2.19 -22.16
CA THR A 386 5.48 -1.19 -22.39
C THR A 386 4.92 0.20 -22.14
N PRO A 387 5.67 1.13 -21.51
CA PRO A 387 5.18 2.50 -21.34
C PRO A 387 4.98 3.16 -22.70
N SER A 388 3.93 3.96 -22.85
CA SER A 388 3.78 4.78 -24.06
C SER A 388 4.89 5.83 -24.14
N LYS A 389 5.14 6.34 -25.36
CA LYS A 389 6.14 7.40 -25.58
C LYS A 389 5.87 8.64 -24.73
N GLU A 390 4.60 9.01 -24.55
CA GLU A 390 4.23 10.18 -23.75
C GLU A 390 4.37 9.93 -22.25
N LEU A 391 4.04 8.73 -21.76
CA LEU A 391 4.31 8.36 -20.37
C LEU A 391 5.82 8.42 -20.07
N LEU A 392 6.65 7.87 -20.96
CA LEU A 392 8.10 7.92 -20.82
C LEU A 392 8.64 9.37 -20.81
N ASN A 393 8.14 10.21 -21.72
CA ASN A 393 8.49 11.63 -21.80
C ASN A 393 8.10 12.39 -20.51
N LEU A 394 6.91 12.10 -19.97
CA LEU A 394 6.44 12.68 -18.71
C LEU A 394 7.36 12.30 -17.54
N VAL A 395 7.66 11.01 -17.37
CA VAL A 395 8.55 10.53 -16.31
C VAL A 395 9.94 11.16 -16.41
N ARG A 396 10.53 11.16 -17.62
CA ARG A 396 11.85 11.78 -17.86
C ARG A 396 11.86 13.27 -17.47
N LYS A 397 10.86 14.04 -17.92
CA LYS A 397 10.77 15.47 -17.59
C LYS A 397 10.60 15.71 -16.10
N SER A 398 9.84 14.85 -15.41
CA SER A 398 9.71 14.92 -13.95
C SER A 398 11.05 14.67 -13.25
N GLN A 399 11.81 13.66 -13.67
CA GLN A 399 13.14 13.37 -13.10
C GLN A 399 14.13 14.52 -13.35
N LEU A 400 14.08 15.15 -14.54
CA LEU A 400 14.88 16.34 -14.86
C LEU A 400 14.55 17.52 -13.94
N GLN A 401 13.26 17.73 -13.66
CA GLN A 401 12.81 18.79 -12.74
C GLN A 401 13.32 18.55 -11.32
N MET A 402 13.16 17.33 -10.79
CA MET A 402 13.64 16.95 -9.46
C MET A 402 15.17 17.14 -9.32
N LYS A 403 15.92 16.82 -10.38
CA LYS A 403 17.37 17.06 -10.43
C LYS A 403 17.73 18.55 -10.30
N GLN A 404 16.88 19.46 -10.80
CA GLN A 404 17.12 20.90 -10.76
C GLN A 404 16.74 21.53 -9.41
N GLU A 405 15.68 21.04 -8.76
CA GLU A 405 15.20 21.56 -7.47
C GLU A 405 16.18 21.23 -6.32
N GLY A 406 16.93 20.13 -6.42
CA GLY A 406 17.74 19.60 -5.32
C GLY A 406 16.83 19.07 -4.19
N PRO A 407 17.39 18.50 -3.10
CA PRO A 407 16.56 18.00 -2.01
C PRO A 407 15.74 19.16 -1.43
N GLU A 408 14.41 19.09 -1.56
CA GLU A 408 13.47 19.98 -0.87
C GLU A 408 13.70 19.86 0.65
N GLU A 409 13.69 21.00 1.36
CA GLU A 409 13.80 21.10 2.82
C GLU A 409 12.57 20.60 3.57
#